data_AF-A0A6P5A1S3-F1
#
_entry.id   AF-A0A6P5A1S3-F1
#
_cell.length_a   1.000
_cell.length_b   1.000
_cell.length_c   1.000
_cell.angle_alpha   90.00
_cell.angle_beta   90.00
_cell.angle_gamma   90.00
#
_symmetry.space_group_name_H-M   'P 1'
#
loop_
_entity.id
_entity.type
_entity.pdbx_description
1 polymer ?
#
loop_
_entity_poly.entity_id
_entity_poly.type
_entity_poly.pdbx_seq_one_letter_code
_entity_poly.pdbx_strand_id
1 'polypeptide(L)'
;MKKAIFLLSVTLVAVWGCQAPDCDRPDCGTCGNACCSLSFHFDGMTSEAAYNKIMMGLKNGGADGRYRYIGGDDLRPYNISASFILQGVHTTLVHHYNDTLNFVLTDDMKPSIHPLGTTLRAFSISQIAGAYCDDGQNYKNLVGFVKGLNMKYMETTVAGCPKPT
;
A
#
# COMPACT_ATOMS: atom_id res chain seq x y z
N MET A 1 10.46 -55.25 -25.57
CA MET A 1 9.41 -54.20 -25.57
C MET A 1 9.55 -53.37 -24.29
N LYS A 2 10.10 -52.15 -24.37
CA LYS A 2 10.31 -51.29 -23.18
C LYS A 2 9.08 -50.40 -23.01
N LYS A 3 8.35 -50.56 -21.91
CA LYS A 3 7.24 -49.67 -21.53
C LYS A 3 7.83 -48.38 -20.96
N ALA A 4 7.70 -47.28 -21.70
CA ALA A 4 8.01 -45.95 -21.19
C ALA A 4 6.84 -45.50 -20.30
N ILE A 5 7.08 -45.37 -19.00
CA ILE A 5 6.15 -44.75 -18.06
C ILE A 5 6.36 -43.24 -18.17
N PHE A 6 5.42 -42.55 -18.81
CA PHE A 6 5.36 -41.09 -18.78
C PHE A 6 4.83 -40.67 -17.40
N LEU A 7 5.73 -40.18 -16.54
CA LEU A 7 5.35 -39.46 -15.32
C LEU A 7 4.79 -38.10 -15.73
N LEU A 8 3.47 -37.97 -15.66
CA LEU A 8 2.79 -36.68 -15.77
C LEU A 8 3.01 -35.92 -14.45
N SER A 9 4.03 -35.06 -14.42
CA SER A 9 4.24 -34.13 -13.32
C SER A 9 3.16 -33.05 -13.35
N VAL A 10 2.12 -33.23 -12.55
CA VAL A 10 1.09 -32.22 -12.29
C VAL A 10 1.75 -31.12 -11.47
N THR A 11 2.16 -30.03 -12.11
CA THR A 11 2.54 -28.81 -11.40
C THR A 11 1.27 -28.18 -10.85
N LEU A 12 1.03 -28.37 -9.55
CA LEU A 12 0.03 -27.60 -8.80
C LEU A 12 0.45 -26.13 -8.89
N VAL A 13 -0.18 -25.37 -9.79
CA VAL A 13 -0.05 -23.91 -9.76
C VAL A 13 -0.89 -23.47 -8.58
N ALA A 14 -0.26 -23.29 -7.42
CA ALA A 14 -0.92 -22.65 -6.30
C ALA A 14 -1.36 -21.26 -6.79
N VAL A 15 -2.67 -21.01 -6.84
CA VAL A 15 -3.22 -19.70 -7.16
C VAL A 15 -3.03 -18.85 -5.91
N TRP A 16 -1.93 -18.11 -5.85
CA TRP A 16 -1.65 -17.22 -4.71
C TRP A 16 -2.54 -15.99 -4.84
N GLY A 17 -3.21 -15.56 -3.76
CA GLY A 17 -4.04 -14.37 -3.76
C GLY A 17 -3.24 -13.09 -4.04
N CYS A 18 -1.95 -13.10 -3.68
CA CYS A 18 -0.99 -12.06 -4.00
C CYS A 18 0.16 -12.62 -4.85
N GLN A 19 0.48 -11.95 -5.96
CA GLN A 19 1.61 -12.31 -6.84
C GLN A 19 2.86 -11.51 -6.48
N ALA A 20 4.01 -12.15 -6.26
CA ALA A 20 5.28 -11.49 -5.96
C ALA A 20 5.65 -10.37 -6.96
N PRO A 21 6.44 -9.34 -6.57
CA PRO A 21 7.09 -9.15 -5.27
C PRO A 21 6.16 -8.58 -4.18
N ASP A 22 6.71 -8.44 -2.97
CA ASP A 22 6.09 -7.75 -1.81
C ASP A 22 4.79 -8.41 -1.28
N CYS A 23 4.69 -9.73 -1.33
CA CYS A 23 3.56 -10.52 -0.78
C CYS A 23 3.94 -11.30 0.49
N ASP A 24 5.07 -10.98 1.10
CA ASP A 24 5.67 -11.72 2.23
C ASP A 24 5.10 -11.30 3.60
N ARG A 25 4.14 -10.36 3.63
CA ARG A 25 3.57 -9.80 4.86
C ARG A 25 2.04 -9.95 4.91
N PRO A 26 1.52 -11.19 4.98
CA PRO A 26 0.10 -11.43 5.08
C PRO A 26 -0.48 -10.86 6.37
N ASP A 27 -1.69 -10.29 6.27
CA ASP A 27 -2.55 -10.05 7.43
C ASP A 27 -3.62 -11.13 7.51
N CYS A 28 -4.05 -11.45 8.73
CA CYS A 28 -5.19 -12.32 8.99
C CYS A 28 -6.11 -11.69 10.06
N GLY A 29 -6.88 -10.68 9.64
CA GLY A 29 -8.01 -10.16 10.40
C GLY A 29 -7.68 -9.05 11.39
N THR A 30 -6.56 -8.34 11.26
CA THR A 30 -6.19 -7.26 12.19
C THR A 30 -7.28 -6.18 12.31
N CYS A 31 -8.02 -5.93 11.23
CA CYS A 31 -9.14 -4.98 11.20
C CYS A 31 -10.52 -5.68 11.12
N GLY A 32 -10.62 -6.95 11.51
CA GLY A 32 -11.77 -7.82 11.23
C GLY A 32 -11.72 -8.41 9.82
N ASN A 33 -11.48 -7.55 8.82
CA ASN A 33 -10.91 -7.95 7.54
C ASN A 33 -9.38 -7.78 7.58
N ALA A 34 -8.69 -8.41 6.62
CA ALA A 34 -7.30 -8.18 6.35
C ALA A 34 -7.05 -6.70 5.98
N CYS A 35 -6.03 -6.12 6.61
CA CYS A 35 -5.62 -4.73 6.41
C CYS A 35 -4.12 -4.57 6.63
N CYS A 36 -3.57 -3.44 6.21
CA CYS A 36 -2.18 -3.07 6.48
C CYS A 36 -2.10 -1.57 6.74
N SER A 37 -1.35 -1.19 7.77
CA SER A 37 -1.03 0.21 8.06
C SER A 37 0.47 0.39 8.11
N LEU A 38 0.96 1.35 7.31
CA LEU A 38 2.37 1.71 7.21
C LEU A 38 2.55 3.21 7.42
N SER A 39 3.72 3.59 7.90
CA SER A 39 4.19 4.96 7.91
C SER A 39 5.40 5.08 7.00
N PHE A 40 5.40 6.05 6.10
CA PHE A 40 6.51 6.38 5.22
C PHE A 40 7.00 7.78 5.54
N HIS A 41 8.27 7.92 5.88
CA HIS A 41 8.90 9.23 6.07
C HIS A 41 9.70 9.60 4.82
N PHE A 42 9.50 10.82 4.33
CA PHE A 42 10.16 11.37 3.14
C PHE A 42 11.07 12.54 3.55
N ASP A 43 12.38 12.31 3.49
CA ASP A 43 13.39 13.35 3.75
C ASP A 43 13.39 14.42 2.64
N GLY A 44 13.48 15.69 3.03
CA GLY A 44 13.62 16.82 2.10
C GLY A 44 12.37 17.13 1.29
N MET A 45 11.20 16.61 1.67
CA MET A 45 9.94 16.78 0.96
C MET A 45 8.89 17.43 1.86
N THR A 46 8.17 18.42 1.32
CA THR A 46 7.01 19.04 2.00
C THR A 46 5.76 18.20 1.80
N SER A 47 4.79 18.35 2.72
CA SER A 47 3.53 17.62 2.64
C SER A 47 2.76 17.93 1.37
N GLU A 48 2.85 19.16 0.87
CA GLU A 48 2.22 19.59 -0.38
C GLU A 48 2.84 18.94 -1.62
N ALA A 49 4.18 18.82 -1.66
CA ALA A 49 4.85 18.12 -2.75
C ALA A 49 4.52 16.62 -2.74
N ALA A 50 4.50 16.00 -1.55
CA ALA A 50 4.10 14.61 -1.37
C ALA A 50 2.64 14.40 -1.78
N TYR A 51 1.73 15.28 -1.34
CA TYR A 51 0.32 15.28 -1.70
C TYR A 51 0.12 15.25 -3.21
N ASN A 52 0.74 16.20 -3.92
CA ASN A 52 0.62 16.31 -5.36
C ASN A 52 1.14 15.06 -6.08
N LYS A 53 2.29 14.52 -5.64
CA LYS A 53 2.83 13.28 -6.21
C LYS A 53 1.91 12.08 -6.00
N ILE A 54 1.40 11.91 -4.79
CA ILE A 54 0.50 10.79 -4.45
C ILE A 54 -0.81 10.92 -5.21
N MET A 55 -1.43 12.10 -5.23
CA MET A 55 -2.65 12.36 -6.00
C MET A 55 -2.44 12.03 -7.49
N MET A 56 -1.36 12.52 -8.10
CA MET A 56 -1.05 12.21 -9.50
C MET A 56 -0.79 10.73 -9.72
N GLY A 57 -0.08 10.07 -8.80
CA GLY A 57 0.14 8.62 -8.85
C GLY A 57 -1.18 7.85 -8.88
N LEU A 58 -2.12 8.19 -7.99
CA LEU A 58 -3.46 7.57 -7.96
C LEU A 58 -4.27 7.87 -9.23
N LYS A 59 -4.19 9.09 -9.78
CA LYS A 59 -4.89 9.47 -11.02
C LYS A 59 -4.33 8.75 -12.25
N ASN A 60 -3.03 8.49 -12.27
CA ASN A 60 -2.34 7.86 -13.40
C ASN A 60 -2.34 6.33 -13.33
N GLY A 61 -3.04 5.73 -12.35
CA GLY A 61 -3.10 4.28 -12.21
C GLY A 61 -1.96 3.66 -11.39
N GLY A 62 -1.05 4.45 -10.83
CA GLY A 62 0.17 3.96 -10.17
C GLY A 62 1.08 3.19 -11.12
N ALA A 63 2.10 2.50 -10.59
CA ALA A 63 3.07 1.78 -11.41
C ALA A 63 2.51 0.54 -12.12
N ASP A 64 1.41 -0.04 -11.61
CA ASP A 64 0.80 -1.25 -12.15
C ASP A 64 -0.54 -1.01 -12.89
N GLY A 65 -0.94 0.26 -13.03
CA GLY A 65 -2.18 0.67 -13.70
C GLY A 65 -3.48 0.36 -12.93
N ARG A 66 -3.40 -0.09 -11.68
CA ARG A 66 -4.55 -0.60 -10.90
C ARG A 66 -4.99 0.30 -9.76
N TYR A 67 -4.36 1.46 -9.60
CA TYR A 67 -4.78 2.46 -8.61
C TYR A 67 -5.82 3.41 -9.20
N ARG A 68 -6.69 3.96 -8.35
CA ARG A 68 -7.65 4.98 -8.74
C ARG A 68 -7.80 6.02 -7.65
N TYR A 69 -7.74 7.28 -8.03
CA TYR A 69 -8.02 8.40 -7.14
C TYR A 69 -9.52 8.51 -6.85
N ILE A 70 -9.88 8.64 -5.56
CA ILE A 70 -11.26 8.89 -5.12
C ILE A 70 -11.45 10.37 -4.77
N GLY A 71 -10.56 10.91 -3.92
CA GLY A 71 -10.68 12.27 -3.42
C GLY A 71 -9.58 12.61 -2.41
N GLY A 72 -9.57 13.86 -1.97
CA GLY A 72 -8.59 14.39 -1.01
C GLY A 72 -8.89 15.84 -0.68
N ASP A 73 -8.30 16.32 0.41
CA ASP A 73 -8.55 17.66 0.95
C ASP A 73 -7.30 18.26 1.61
N ASP A 74 -7.23 19.60 1.64
CA ASP A 74 -6.24 20.38 2.38
C ASP A 74 -6.77 20.64 3.78
N LEU A 75 -6.09 20.06 4.77
CA LEU A 75 -6.52 20.10 6.15
C LEU A 75 -5.85 21.22 6.96
N ARG A 76 -4.85 21.90 6.41
CA ARG A 76 -4.12 23.00 7.06
C ARG A 76 -5.05 24.13 7.55
N PRO A 77 -6.13 24.51 6.85
CA PRO A 77 -7.06 25.55 7.32
C PRO A 77 -7.79 25.20 8.63
N TYR A 78 -7.88 23.92 9.01
CA TYR A 78 -8.64 23.48 10.18
C TYR A 78 -7.82 23.41 11.47
N ASN A 79 -6.53 23.79 11.44
CA ASN A 79 -5.63 23.78 12.61
C ASN A 79 -5.58 22.42 13.33
N ILE A 80 -5.49 21.34 12.56
CA ILE A 80 -5.29 19.97 13.05
C ILE A 80 -3.90 19.46 12.68
N SER A 81 -3.48 18.32 13.24
CA SER A 81 -2.13 17.80 13.03
C SER A 81 -1.85 17.32 11.60
N ALA A 82 -2.89 17.03 10.81
CA ALA A 82 -2.74 16.59 9.43
C ALA A 82 -2.69 17.78 8.48
N SER A 83 -1.76 17.76 7.52
CA SER A 83 -1.68 18.76 6.45
C SER A 83 -2.63 18.41 5.31
N PHE A 84 -2.67 17.13 4.91
CA PHE A 84 -3.53 16.66 3.82
C PHE A 84 -4.08 15.27 4.11
N ILE A 85 -5.24 14.97 3.52
CA ILE A 85 -5.83 13.63 3.49
C ILE A 85 -6.24 13.29 2.07
N LEU A 86 -6.15 12.02 1.70
CA LEU A 86 -6.58 11.53 0.40
C LEU A 86 -6.93 10.04 0.42
N GLN A 87 -7.79 9.64 -0.50
CA GLN A 87 -8.30 8.28 -0.63
C GLN A 87 -8.13 7.78 -2.06
N GLY A 88 -7.76 6.50 -2.16
CA GLY A 88 -7.68 5.77 -3.41
C GLY A 88 -8.33 4.39 -3.29
N VAL A 89 -8.35 3.68 -4.41
CA VAL A 89 -8.68 2.26 -4.48
C VAL A 89 -7.57 1.57 -5.27
N HIS A 90 -7.19 0.36 -4.86
CA HIS A 90 -6.42 -0.55 -5.70
C HIS A 90 -7.28 -1.75 -6.10
N THR A 91 -7.21 -2.15 -7.37
CA THR A 91 -7.86 -3.36 -7.87
C THR A 91 -6.85 -4.49 -7.98
N THR A 92 -7.02 -5.57 -7.21
CA THR A 92 -6.06 -6.68 -7.15
C THR A 92 -5.86 -7.37 -8.51
N LEU A 93 -4.67 -7.93 -8.71
CA LEU A 93 -4.30 -8.54 -9.99
C LEU A 93 -5.07 -9.84 -10.26
N VAL A 94 -5.16 -10.72 -9.27
CA VAL A 94 -5.63 -12.10 -9.47
C VAL A 94 -7.15 -12.19 -9.52
N HIS A 95 -7.82 -11.54 -8.56
CA HIS A 95 -9.26 -11.67 -8.40
C HIS A 95 -10.04 -10.38 -8.67
N HIS A 96 -9.35 -9.28 -9.00
CA HIS A 96 -9.96 -7.99 -9.31
C HIS A 96 -10.83 -7.42 -8.18
N TYR A 97 -10.53 -7.80 -6.94
CA TYR A 97 -11.13 -7.19 -5.75
C TYR A 97 -10.62 -5.78 -5.55
N ASN A 98 -11.47 -4.93 -4.97
CA ASN A 98 -11.10 -3.57 -4.62
C ASN A 98 -10.67 -3.51 -3.16
N ASP A 99 -9.50 -2.95 -2.91
CA ASP A 99 -9.02 -2.56 -1.59
C ASP A 99 -9.07 -1.04 -1.47
N THR A 100 -9.56 -0.53 -0.34
CA THR A 100 -9.59 0.91 -0.08
C THR A 100 -8.26 1.36 0.48
N LEU A 101 -7.72 2.44 -0.06
CA LEU A 101 -6.48 3.05 0.38
C LEU A 101 -6.77 4.41 1.02
N ASN A 102 -6.31 4.63 2.25
CA ASN A 102 -6.41 5.91 2.94
C ASN A 102 -5.02 6.43 3.27
N PHE A 103 -4.82 7.73 3.06
CA PHE A 103 -3.53 8.38 3.18
C PHE A 103 -3.69 9.69 3.94
N VAL A 104 -2.81 9.93 4.91
CA VAL A 104 -2.73 11.18 5.66
C VAL A 104 -1.28 11.66 5.65
N LEU A 105 -1.07 12.93 5.35
CA LEU A 105 0.24 13.58 5.33
C LEU A 105 0.36 14.57 6.49
N THR A 106 1.53 14.61 7.09
CA THR A 106 1.88 15.53 8.18
C THR A 106 3.29 16.06 7.93
N ASP A 107 3.46 17.38 7.98
CA ASP A 107 4.79 17.99 7.99
C ASP A 107 5.48 17.72 9.33
N ASP A 108 6.78 17.41 9.29
CA ASP A 108 7.53 17.23 10.51
C ASP A 108 7.77 18.60 11.17
N MET A 109 7.27 18.78 12.40
CA MET A 109 7.13 20.08 13.07
C MET A 109 8.45 20.79 13.45
N LYS A 110 9.63 20.37 12.95
CA LYS A 110 10.93 20.96 13.33
C LYS A 110 11.76 21.43 12.12
N PRO A 111 11.36 22.52 11.44
CA PRO A 111 12.18 23.15 10.40
C PRO A 111 13.51 23.74 10.90
N SER A 112 13.71 23.84 12.22
CA SER A 112 14.85 24.54 12.82
C SER A 112 16.09 23.67 13.08
N ILE A 113 16.02 22.33 12.89
CA ILE A 113 17.15 21.42 13.20
C ILE A 113 17.39 20.36 12.10
N HIS A 114 16.37 20.01 11.31
CA HIS A 114 16.47 19.00 10.25
C HIS A 114 15.93 19.57 8.92
N PRO A 115 16.39 19.06 7.75
CA PRO A 115 15.74 19.37 6.49
C PRO A 115 14.24 19.07 6.57
N LEU A 116 13.43 19.87 5.87
CA LEU A 116 11.97 19.68 5.75
C LEU A 116 11.66 18.21 5.51
N GLY A 117 10.81 17.61 6.35
CA GLY A 117 10.40 16.20 6.24
C GLY A 117 8.88 16.09 6.26
N THR A 118 8.38 15.01 5.67
CA THR A 118 6.96 14.68 5.68
C THR A 118 6.77 13.23 6.05
N THR A 119 5.77 12.98 6.89
CA THR A 119 5.31 11.65 7.20
C THR A 119 3.98 11.37 6.49
N LEU A 120 3.93 10.28 5.73
CA LEU A 120 2.73 9.68 5.16
C LEU A 120 2.29 8.50 6.01
N ARG A 121 1.12 8.58 6.63
CA ARG A 121 0.43 7.40 7.17
C ARG A 121 -0.48 6.84 6.09
N ALA A 122 -0.25 5.60 5.73
CA ALA A 122 -0.98 4.90 4.68
C ALA A 122 -1.67 3.67 5.26
N PHE A 123 -2.87 3.39 4.76
CA PHE A 123 -3.70 2.28 5.20
C PHE A 123 -4.38 1.63 4.00
N SER A 124 -4.36 0.30 3.93
CA SER A 124 -5.07 -0.51 2.94
C SER A 124 -5.95 -1.51 3.65
N ILE A 125 -7.18 -1.70 3.17
CA ILE A 125 -8.11 -2.70 3.70
C ILE A 125 -8.94 -3.34 2.60
N SER A 126 -9.13 -4.65 2.71
CA SER A 126 -9.96 -5.41 1.77
C SER A 126 -11.46 -5.18 1.98
N GLN A 127 -12.16 -4.87 0.89
CA GLN A 127 -13.61 -4.57 0.89
C GLN A 127 -14.50 -5.80 0.68
N ILE A 128 -13.93 -6.99 0.75
CA ILE A 128 -14.67 -8.25 0.61
C ILE A 128 -15.18 -8.65 1.99
N ALA A 129 -16.47 -8.93 2.11
CA ALA A 129 -17.02 -9.46 3.36
C ALA A 129 -16.35 -10.79 3.71
N GLY A 130 -15.74 -10.87 4.89
CA GLY A 130 -15.07 -12.09 5.37
C GLY A 130 -13.70 -12.36 4.75
N ALA A 131 -13.07 -11.37 4.10
CA ALA A 131 -11.65 -11.47 3.73
C ALA A 131 -10.78 -11.39 4.98
N TYR A 132 -10.71 -12.50 5.71
CA TYR A 132 -9.93 -12.62 6.92
C TYR A 132 -8.43 -12.53 6.61
N CYS A 133 -7.92 -13.23 5.60
CA CYS A 133 -6.52 -13.15 5.16
C CYS A 133 -6.38 -12.61 3.72
N ASP A 134 -5.22 -12.04 3.38
CA ASP A 134 -4.97 -11.38 2.08
C ASP A 134 -3.70 -11.80 1.33
N ASP A 135 -2.97 -12.81 1.80
CA ASP A 135 -1.68 -13.24 1.23
C ASP A 135 -0.66 -12.08 1.05
N GLY A 136 -0.80 -11.00 1.82
CA GLY A 136 0.09 -9.82 1.76
C GLY A 136 -0.33 -8.75 0.76
N GLN A 137 -1.51 -8.89 0.15
CA GLN A 137 -2.01 -7.97 -0.87
C GLN A 137 -2.13 -6.52 -0.33
N ASN A 138 -2.63 -6.29 0.89
CA ASN A 138 -2.74 -4.93 1.44
C ASN A 138 -1.38 -4.28 1.68
N TYR A 139 -0.37 -5.05 2.09
CA TYR A 139 1.01 -4.54 2.19
C TYR A 139 1.57 -4.18 0.80
N LYS A 140 1.39 -5.07 -0.18
CA LYS A 140 1.80 -4.84 -1.57
C LYS A 140 1.17 -3.58 -2.15
N ASN A 141 -0.11 -3.34 -1.90
CA ASN A 141 -0.83 -2.16 -2.39
C ASN A 141 -0.16 -0.86 -1.90
N LEU A 142 0.30 -0.82 -0.66
CA LEU A 142 0.93 0.38 -0.11
C LEU A 142 2.37 0.53 -0.58
N VAL A 143 3.18 -0.52 -0.45
CA VAL A 143 4.61 -0.45 -0.78
C VAL A 143 4.84 -0.36 -2.28
N GLY A 144 4.09 -1.13 -3.08
CA GLY A 144 4.14 -1.06 -4.54
C GLY A 144 3.79 0.34 -5.05
N PHE A 145 2.77 0.98 -4.46
CA PHE A 145 2.42 2.35 -4.78
C PHE A 145 3.54 3.34 -4.48
N VAL A 146 4.07 3.35 -3.25
CA VAL A 146 5.12 4.29 -2.83
C VAL A 146 6.42 4.08 -3.61
N LYS A 147 6.84 2.83 -3.86
CA LYS A 147 7.96 2.52 -4.75
C LYS A 147 7.76 3.12 -6.15
N GLY A 148 6.54 3.01 -6.68
CA GLY A 148 6.16 3.58 -7.98
C GLY A 148 6.26 5.10 -8.09
N LEU A 149 6.20 5.82 -6.95
CA LEU A 149 6.37 7.28 -6.92
C LEU A 149 7.83 7.73 -7.06
N ASN A 150 8.78 6.79 -7.00
CA ASN A 150 10.22 7.04 -7.07
C ASN A 150 10.69 8.13 -6.08
N MET A 151 10.22 8.01 -4.84
CA MET A 151 10.61 8.86 -3.72
C MET A 151 11.52 8.06 -2.79
N LYS A 152 12.54 8.70 -2.19
CA LYS A 152 13.30 8.07 -1.11
C LYS A 152 12.43 8.08 0.14
N TYR A 153 12.34 6.94 0.81
CA TYR A 153 11.51 6.81 2.00
C TYR A 153 12.12 5.88 3.04
N MET A 154 11.74 6.11 4.29
CA MET A 154 11.88 5.15 5.39
C MET A 154 10.49 4.61 5.74
N GLU A 155 10.33 3.29 5.66
CA GLU A 155 9.07 2.61 5.99
C GLU A 155 9.09 2.08 7.43
N THR A 156 7.98 2.26 8.13
CA THR A 156 7.71 1.64 9.43
C THR A 156 6.35 0.96 9.40
N THR A 157 6.29 -0.31 9.79
CA THR A 157 5.03 -1.03 9.98
C THR A 157 4.29 -0.48 11.20
N VAL A 158 3.01 -0.16 11.03
CA VAL A 158 2.15 0.31 12.12
C VAL A 158 1.25 -0.84 12.61
N ALA A 159 0.54 -1.53 11.71
CA ALA A 159 -0.36 -2.64 12.03
C ALA A 159 -0.67 -3.52 10.81
N GLY A 160 -1.21 -4.73 11.03
CA GLY A 160 -1.81 -5.59 9.99
C GLY A 160 -0.83 -6.42 9.17
N CYS A 161 0.33 -5.90 8.84
CA CYS A 161 1.27 -6.53 7.91
C CYS A 161 2.65 -6.71 8.56
N PRO A 162 2.79 -7.65 9.52
CA PRO A 162 4.04 -7.84 10.24
C PRO A 162 5.18 -8.21 9.29
N LYS A 163 6.41 -7.80 9.66
CA LYS A 163 7.59 -8.24 8.92
C LYS A 163 7.74 -9.76 9.06
N PRO A 164 8.23 -10.47 8.02
CA PRO A 164 8.55 -11.89 8.14
C PRO A 164 9.59 -12.08 9.25
N THR A 165 9.43 -13.13 10.04
CA THR A 165 10.39 -13.57 11.06
C THR A 165 11.55 -14.33 10.44
#